data_AF-A0A6V7UYH9-F1
#
_entry.id   AF-A0A6V7UYH9-F1
#
_cell.length_a   1.000
_cell.length_b   1.000
_cell.length_c   1.000
_cell.angle_alpha   90.00
_cell.angle_beta   90.00
_cell.angle_gamma   90.00
#
_symmetry.space_group_name_H-M   'P 1'
#
loop_
_entity.id
_entity.type
_entity.pdbx_description
1 polymer ?
#
loop_
_entity_poly.entity_id
_entity_poly.type
_entity_poly.pdbx_seq_one_letter_code
_entity_poly.pdbx_strand_id
1 'polypeptide(L)'
;MEFTQLSYIFQYIEILPLTILIPCSLLNLFLLWKSSVLHNNSKIILISQSIVIFIYSSSRWFMLLALIFKQYNLLTLLNLHLQSILFACISFGNLIGHVLIMERTIATIFTGYGQTKVPVFGICSILILLCLVILSQLFGSVENVSFVGIFAIHLSLLFSILELIIFSRLTSFNKKIYKQFLNNKSKLAHNYKLNERYQQLENVYTGKQLAPSFFFHFINILCSNILIIITSYLVIPQN
;
A
#
# COMPACT_ATOMS: atom_id res chain seq x y z
N MET A 1 27.78 1.99 26.33
CA MET A 1 27.77 2.08 24.86
C MET A 1 27.42 3.51 24.51
N GLU A 2 28.30 4.24 23.83
CA GLU A 2 28.02 5.62 23.46
C GLU A 2 26.83 5.69 22.50
N PHE A 3 26.01 6.73 22.59
CA PHE A 3 24.82 6.93 21.75
C PHE A 3 25.13 6.81 20.24
N THR A 4 26.34 7.20 19.85
CA THR A 4 26.88 7.06 18.50
C THR A 4 26.97 5.60 18.04
N GLN A 5 27.48 4.70 18.88
CA GLN A 5 27.58 3.26 18.58
C GLN A 5 26.20 2.62 18.38
N LEU A 6 25.21 3.03 19.20
CA LEU A 6 23.83 2.55 19.07
C LEU A 6 23.21 2.99 17.73
N SER A 7 23.43 4.24 17.33
CA SER A 7 22.92 4.75 16.05
C SER A 7 23.46 3.99 14.83
N TYR A 8 24.75 3.63 14.85
CA TYR A 8 25.35 2.81 13.80
C TYR A 8 24.75 1.41 13.74
N ILE A 9 24.56 0.74 14.88
CA ILE A 9 23.92 -0.58 14.93
C ILE A 9 22.53 -0.53 14.29
N PHE A 10 21.71 0.47 14.63
CA PHE A 10 20.39 0.62 14.01
C PHE A 10 20.45 0.87 12.51
N GLN A 11 21.39 1.70 12.03
CA GLN A 11 21.58 1.93 10.59
C GLN A 11 21.96 0.63 9.84
N TYR A 12 22.84 -0.19 10.42
CA TYR A 12 23.20 -1.49 9.82
C TYR A 12 22.02 -2.47 9.80
N ILE A 13 21.25 -2.53 10.90
CA ILE A 13 20.04 -3.35 10.98
C ILE A 13 19.01 -2.90 9.94
N GLU A 14 18.90 -1.59 9.69
CA GLU A 14 17.96 -1.02 8.71
C GLU A 14 18.41 -1.25 7.25
N ILE A 15 19.72 -1.25 6.95
CA ILE A 15 20.23 -1.50 5.60
C ILE A 15 19.94 -2.93 5.12
N LEU A 16 20.05 -3.92 6.00
CA LEU A 16 19.89 -5.33 5.66
C LEU A 16 18.56 -5.66 4.94
N PRO A 17 17.38 -5.30 5.48
CA PRO A 17 16.11 -5.52 4.78
C PRO A 17 16.02 -4.72 3.48
N LEU A 18 16.60 -3.51 3.40
CA LEU A 18 16.59 -2.70 2.16
C LEU A 18 17.39 -3.38 1.04
N THR A 19 18.55 -3.95 1.37
CA THR A 19 19.38 -4.71 0.41
C THR A 19 18.65 -5.93 -0.14
N ILE A 20 17.79 -6.58 0.65
CA ILE A 20 16.95 -7.68 0.19
C ILE A 20 15.75 -7.17 -0.61
N LEU A 21 15.13 -6.06 -0.19
CA LEU A 21 13.91 -5.54 -0.78
C LEU A 21 14.11 -5.04 -2.21
N ILE A 22 15.27 -4.44 -2.51
CA ILE A 22 15.61 -3.96 -3.86
C ILE A 22 15.51 -5.08 -4.92
N PRO A 23 16.29 -6.19 -4.85
CA PRO A 23 16.20 -7.27 -5.82
C PRO A 23 14.83 -7.96 -5.80
N CYS A 24 14.17 -8.10 -4.64
CA CYS A 24 12.82 -8.64 -4.57
C CYS A 24 11.80 -7.78 -5.34
N SER A 25 11.89 -6.45 -5.23
CA SER A 25 10.99 -5.53 -5.93
C SER A 25 11.21 -5.55 -7.45
N LEU A 26 12.46 -5.66 -7.91
CA LEU A 26 12.80 -5.83 -9.32
C LEU A 26 12.33 -7.18 -9.88
N LEU A 27 12.53 -8.27 -9.13
CA LEU A 27 12.03 -9.58 -9.50
C LEU A 27 10.50 -9.57 -9.61
N ASN A 28 9.81 -8.96 -8.63
CA ASN A 28 8.36 -8.83 -8.66
C ASN A 28 7.89 -8.03 -9.87
N LEU A 29 8.55 -6.89 -10.16
CA LEU A 29 8.25 -6.08 -11.34
C LEU A 29 8.42 -6.89 -12.64
N PHE A 30 9.50 -7.67 -12.75
CA PHE A 30 9.74 -8.54 -13.90
C PHE A 30 8.66 -9.62 -14.06
N LEU A 31 8.29 -10.30 -12.97
CA LEU A 31 7.25 -11.33 -12.96
C LEU A 31 5.89 -10.75 -13.33
N LEU A 32 5.52 -9.59 -12.77
CA LEU A 32 4.28 -8.90 -13.09
C LEU A 32 4.24 -8.46 -14.54
N TRP A 33 5.35 -7.94 -15.06
CA TRP A 33 5.47 -7.53 -16.46
C TRP A 33 5.21 -8.70 -17.41
N LYS A 34 5.82 -9.87 -17.14
CA LYS A 34 5.67 -11.08 -17.95
C LYS A 34 4.34 -11.80 -17.77
N SER A 35 3.67 -11.64 -16.62
CA SER A 35 2.41 -12.32 -16.34
C SER A 35 1.30 -11.85 -17.28
N SER A 36 0.63 -12.80 -17.92
CA SER A 36 -0.62 -12.63 -18.66
C SER A 36 -1.86 -13.03 -17.87
N VAL A 37 -1.66 -13.53 -16.63
CA VAL A 37 -2.73 -14.09 -15.80
C VAL A 37 -3.51 -13.00 -15.08
N LEU A 38 -2.85 -11.90 -14.72
CA LEU A 38 -3.46 -10.82 -13.93
C LEU A 38 -4.34 -9.92 -14.78
N HIS A 39 -5.48 -9.53 -14.22
CA HIS A 39 -6.32 -8.48 -14.79
C HIS A 39 -5.53 -7.18 -14.98
N ASN A 40 -5.74 -6.49 -16.10
CA ASN A 40 -4.91 -5.34 -16.48
C ASN A 40 -4.94 -4.20 -15.44
N ASN A 41 -6.07 -3.97 -14.76
CA ASN A 41 -6.14 -2.98 -13.66
C ASN A 41 -5.24 -3.38 -12.48
N SER A 42 -5.44 -4.60 -11.95
CA SER A 42 -4.60 -5.12 -10.86
C SER A 42 -3.13 -5.17 -11.26
N LYS A 43 -2.80 -5.51 -12.50
CA LYS A 43 -1.41 -5.52 -13.01
C LYS A 43 -0.78 -4.13 -12.94
N ILE A 44 -1.47 -3.09 -13.42
CA ILE A 44 -0.98 -1.71 -13.36
C ILE A 44 -0.78 -1.25 -11.91
N ILE A 45 -1.73 -1.53 -11.03
CA ILE A 45 -1.65 -1.19 -9.60
C ILE A 45 -0.43 -1.85 -8.95
N LEU A 46 -0.22 -3.15 -9.17
CA LEU A 46 0.88 -3.92 -8.60
C LEU A 46 2.26 -3.52 -9.18
N ILE A 47 2.32 -3.19 -10.48
CA ILE A 47 3.53 -2.63 -11.10
C ILE A 47 3.89 -1.31 -10.45
N SER A 48 2.90 -0.42 -10.29
CA SER A 48 3.11 0.87 -9.64
C SER A 48 3.59 0.72 -8.20
N GLN A 49 2.97 -0.18 -7.43
CA GLN A 49 3.42 -0.53 -6.08
C GLN A 49 4.90 -1.02 -6.07
N SER A 50 5.27 -1.89 -7.01
CA SER A 50 6.63 -2.43 -7.10
C SER A 50 7.66 -1.34 -7.44
N ILE A 51 7.31 -0.42 -8.34
CA ILE A 51 8.14 0.74 -8.68
C ILE A 51 8.34 1.64 -7.46
N VAL A 52 7.27 1.94 -6.72
CA VAL A 52 7.37 2.78 -5.51
C VAL A 52 8.22 2.12 -4.42
N ILE A 53 8.07 0.81 -4.20
CA ILE A 53 8.91 0.06 -3.27
C ILE A 53 10.39 0.12 -3.69
N PHE A 54 10.67 -0.03 -4.99
CA PHE A 54 12.03 0.07 -5.53
C PHE A 54 12.63 1.47 -5.32
N ILE A 55 11.89 2.53 -5.65
CA ILE A 55 12.35 3.92 -5.47
C ILE A 55 12.59 4.22 -4.00
N TYR A 56 11.65 3.84 -3.12
CA TYR A 56 11.77 4.01 -1.67
C TYR A 56 13.01 3.30 -1.12
N SER A 57 13.14 2.01 -1.42
CA SER A 57 14.21 1.18 -0.86
C SER A 57 15.59 1.62 -1.36
N SER A 58 15.71 1.95 -2.64
CA SER A 58 16.94 2.48 -3.23
C SER A 58 17.32 3.82 -2.62
N SER A 59 16.37 4.77 -2.55
CA SER A 59 16.61 6.11 -1.99
C SER A 59 17.04 6.04 -0.52
N ARG A 60 16.34 5.23 0.29
CA ARG A 60 16.65 5.04 1.70
C ARG A 60 18.02 4.36 1.88
N TRP A 61 18.32 3.35 1.06
CA TRP A 61 19.61 2.66 1.09
C TRP A 61 20.77 3.61 0.79
N PHE A 62 20.65 4.45 -0.25
CA PHE A 62 21.67 5.47 -0.56
C PHE A 62 21.85 6.49 0.57
N MET A 63 20.77 6.94 1.21
CA MET A 63 20.87 7.85 2.35
C MET A 63 21.62 7.23 3.54
N LEU A 64 21.29 5.99 3.90
CA LEU A 64 21.95 5.28 5.00
C LEU A 64 23.42 5.01 4.68
N LEU A 65 23.74 4.68 3.43
CA LEU A 65 25.12 4.50 2.99
C LEU A 65 25.93 5.81 3.09
N ALA A 66 25.37 6.93 2.64
CA ALA A 66 26.02 8.24 2.76
C ALA A 66 26.26 8.66 4.23
N LEU A 67 25.33 8.31 5.14
CA LEU A 67 25.47 8.52 6.58
C LEU A 67 26.62 7.70 7.18
N ILE A 68 26.75 6.43 6.79
CA ILE A 68 27.84 5.56 7.27
C ILE A 68 29.21 6.10 6.84
N PHE A 69 29.34 6.61 5.62
CA PHE A 69 30.59 7.18 5.11
C PHE A 69 30.86 8.63 5.56
N LYS A 70 30.08 9.19 6.49
CA LYS A 70 30.26 10.53 7.07
C LYS A 70 30.35 11.66 6.03
N GLN A 71 29.66 11.51 4.88
CA GLN A 71 29.60 12.55 3.85
C GLN A 71 28.54 13.61 4.17
N TYR A 72 28.67 14.26 5.33
CA TYR A 72 27.65 15.15 5.90
C TYR A 72 27.28 16.35 5.00
N ASN A 73 28.24 16.91 4.24
CA ASN A 73 28.00 18.06 3.35
C ASN A 73 27.21 17.69 2.08
N LEU A 74 27.38 16.47 1.55
CA LEU A 74 26.56 15.97 0.44
C LEU A 74 25.12 15.69 0.94
N LEU A 75 25.01 15.27 2.21
CA LEU A 75 23.77 14.85 2.83
C LEU A 75 22.78 16.00 3.06
N THR A 76 23.24 17.21 3.35
CA THR A 76 22.36 18.34 3.71
C THR A 76 21.51 18.86 2.54
N LEU A 77 22.07 18.99 1.34
CA LEU A 77 21.32 19.44 0.15
C LEU A 77 20.50 18.31 -0.48
N LEU A 78 21.07 17.10 -0.58
CA LEU A 78 20.30 15.92 -1.01
C LEU A 78 19.17 15.58 -0.03
N ASN A 79 19.27 16.00 1.24
CA ASN A 79 18.30 15.65 2.27
C ASN A 79 16.89 16.10 1.91
N LEU A 80 16.70 17.36 1.48
CA LEU A 80 15.35 17.88 1.29
C LEU A 80 14.62 17.19 0.14
N HIS A 81 15.29 17.00 -0.99
CA HIS A 81 14.70 16.33 -2.15
C HIS A 81 14.54 14.82 -1.92
N LEU A 82 15.52 14.15 -1.31
CA LEU A 82 15.36 12.72 -0.99
C LEU A 82 14.29 12.49 0.08
N GLN A 83 14.19 13.36 1.10
CA GLN A 83 13.14 13.28 2.10
C GLN A 83 11.76 13.48 1.49
N SER A 84 11.59 14.44 0.56
CA SER A 84 10.32 14.63 -0.13
C SER A 84 9.96 13.41 -0.97
N ILE A 85 10.92 12.84 -1.72
CA ILE A 85 10.73 11.58 -2.48
C ILE A 85 10.32 10.44 -1.54
N LEU A 86 11.04 10.24 -0.43
CA LEU A 86 10.72 9.20 0.55
C LEU A 86 9.32 9.39 1.13
N PHE A 87 8.95 10.61 1.49
CA PHE A 87 7.61 10.93 1.99
C PHE A 87 6.53 10.66 0.94
N ALA A 88 6.80 11.00 -0.33
CA ALA A 88 5.93 10.67 -1.46
C ALA A 88 5.75 9.16 -1.60
N CYS A 89 6.84 8.39 -1.56
CA CYS A 89 6.77 6.94 -1.67
C CYS A 89 6.04 6.28 -0.50
N ILE A 90 6.23 6.77 0.73
CA ILE A 90 5.50 6.29 1.90
C ILE A 90 3.99 6.58 1.74
N SER A 91 3.65 7.81 1.39
CA SER A 91 2.25 8.22 1.17
C SER A 91 1.60 7.40 0.07
N PHE A 92 2.28 7.23 -1.06
CA PHE A 92 1.81 6.40 -2.17
C PHE A 92 1.63 4.94 -1.76
N GLY A 93 2.62 4.36 -1.06
CA GLY A 93 2.60 2.99 -0.57
C GLY A 93 1.46 2.72 0.42
N ASN A 94 1.11 3.72 1.25
CA ASN A 94 -0.03 3.62 2.16
C ASN A 94 -1.37 3.66 1.41
N LEU A 95 -1.48 4.47 0.36
CA LEU A 95 -2.73 4.64 -0.38
C LEU A 95 -2.97 3.57 -1.47
N ILE A 96 -1.92 2.97 -2.03
CA ILE A 96 -2.06 1.95 -3.08
C ILE A 96 -2.78 0.69 -2.58
N GLY A 97 -2.65 0.37 -1.29
CA GLY A 97 -3.40 -0.71 -0.64
C GLY A 97 -4.92 -0.50 -0.73
N HIS A 98 -5.37 0.73 -0.47
CA HIS A 98 -6.77 1.14 -0.57
C HIS A 98 -7.31 0.98 -2.00
N VAL A 99 -6.54 1.43 -2.99
CA VAL A 99 -6.88 1.28 -4.42
C VAL A 99 -7.04 -0.18 -4.81
N LEU A 100 -6.18 -1.06 -4.31
CA LEU A 100 -6.25 -2.50 -4.59
C LEU A 100 -7.52 -3.13 -3.97
N ILE A 101 -7.96 -2.69 -2.79
CA ILE A 101 -9.23 -3.13 -2.19
C ILE A 101 -10.42 -2.70 -3.04
N MET A 102 -10.43 -1.43 -3.46
CA MET A 102 -11.48 -0.89 -4.32
C MET A 102 -11.56 -1.66 -5.63
N GLU A 103 -10.41 -1.94 -6.26
CA GLU A 103 -10.32 -2.76 -7.48
C GLU A 103 -11.00 -4.12 -7.30
N ARG A 104 -10.65 -4.83 -6.23
CA ARG A 104 -11.18 -6.18 -5.96
C ARG A 104 -12.66 -6.16 -5.58
N THR A 105 -13.10 -5.10 -4.91
CA THR A 105 -14.52 -4.89 -4.58
C THR A 105 -15.34 -4.69 -5.84
N ILE A 106 -14.87 -3.83 -6.75
CA ILE A 106 -15.50 -3.59 -8.06
C ILE A 106 -15.49 -4.88 -8.89
N ALA A 107 -14.36 -5.59 -8.97
CA ALA A 107 -14.23 -6.85 -9.71
C ALA A 107 -15.17 -7.96 -9.21
N THR A 108 -15.56 -7.88 -7.94
CA THR A 108 -16.51 -8.83 -7.32
C THR A 108 -17.96 -8.44 -7.58
N ILE A 109 -18.28 -7.15 -7.51
CA ILE A 109 -19.65 -6.64 -7.67
C ILE A 109 -20.07 -6.64 -9.15
N PHE A 110 -19.16 -6.27 -10.05
CA PHE A 110 -19.46 -6.13 -11.47
C PHE A 110 -19.01 -7.36 -12.26
N THR A 111 -19.96 -8.20 -12.67
CA THR A 111 -19.71 -9.43 -13.46
C THR A 111 -19.06 -9.15 -14.82
N GLY A 112 -19.28 -7.96 -15.40
CA GLY A 112 -18.65 -7.52 -16.65
C GLY A 112 -17.19 -7.06 -16.51
N TYR A 113 -16.67 -6.91 -15.29
CA TYR A 113 -15.35 -6.32 -15.04
C TYR A 113 -14.23 -7.09 -15.75
N GLY A 114 -14.23 -8.41 -15.66
CA GLY A 114 -13.20 -9.25 -16.29
C GLY A 114 -13.21 -9.25 -17.82
N GLN A 115 -14.27 -8.73 -18.46
CA GLN A 115 -14.34 -8.60 -19.92
C GLN A 115 -13.63 -7.32 -20.41
N THR A 116 -13.45 -6.34 -19.53
CA THR A 116 -12.79 -5.08 -19.88
C THR A 116 -11.28 -5.29 -19.97
N LYS A 117 -10.73 -5.20 -21.18
CA LYS A 117 -9.27 -5.28 -21.38
C LYS A 117 -8.56 -3.97 -21.04
N VAL A 118 -9.27 -2.85 -21.02
CA VAL A 118 -8.66 -1.54 -20.82
C VAL A 118 -8.52 -1.24 -19.33
N PRO A 119 -7.31 -0.91 -18.83
CA PRO A 119 -7.08 -0.71 -17.42
C PRO A 119 -7.45 0.70 -16.93
N VAL A 120 -8.68 1.15 -17.24
CA VAL A 120 -9.14 2.51 -16.94
C VAL A 120 -9.10 2.78 -15.43
N PHE A 121 -9.62 1.86 -14.62
CA PHE A 121 -9.66 2.01 -13.16
C PHE A 121 -8.26 2.15 -12.56
N GLY A 122 -7.32 1.30 -12.97
CA GLY A 122 -5.94 1.31 -12.48
C GLY A 122 -5.22 2.61 -12.83
N ILE A 123 -5.34 3.07 -14.08
CA ILE A 123 -4.75 4.33 -14.53
C ILE A 123 -5.34 5.52 -13.78
N CYS A 124 -6.67 5.64 -13.74
CA CYS A 124 -7.34 6.74 -13.04
C CYS A 124 -6.98 6.77 -11.55
N SER A 125 -6.93 5.61 -10.90
CA SER A 125 -6.58 5.53 -9.48
C SER A 125 -5.14 5.97 -9.22
N ILE A 126 -4.18 5.55 -10.05
CA ILE A 126 -2.78 5.99 -9.91
C ILE A 126 -2.65 7.49 -10.13
N LEU A 127 -3.37 8.07 -11.10
CA LEU A 127 -3.36 9.51 -11.34
C LEU A 127 -3.93 10.29 -10.15
N ILE A 128 -5.04 9.82 -9.57
CA ILE A 128 -5.61 10.41 -8.35
C ILE A 128 -4.61 10.32 -7.19
N LEU A 129 -3.96 9.16 -7.02
CA LEU A 129 -2.94 8.98 -5.98
C LEU A 129 -1.76 9.93 -6.16
N LEU A 130 -1.24 10.07 -7.38
CA LEU A 130 -0.16 11.01 -7.68
C LEU A 130 -0.58 12.45 -7.37
N CYS A 131 -1.80 12.84 -7.74
CA CYS A 131 -2.34 14.15 -7.42
C CYS A 131 -2.42 14.37 -5.90
N LEU A 132 -2.95 13.41 -5.14
CA LEU A 132 -3.03 13.48 -3.68
C LEU A 132 -1.64 13.60 -3.03
N VAL A 133 -0.66 12.84 -3.52
CA VAL A 133 0.72 12.91 -3.01
C VAL A 133 1.34 14.28 -3.30
N ILE A 134 1.17 14.83 -4.51
CA ILE A 134 1.67 16.16 -4.86
C ILE A 134 1.01 17.24 -4.00
N LEU A 135 -0.33 17.18 -3.84
CA LEU A 135 -1.05 18.10 -2.98
C LEU A 135 -0.56 18.01 -1.53
N SER A 136 -0.34 16.81 -1.00
CA SER A 136 0.18 16.62 0.36
C SER A 136 1.55 17.27 0.58
N GLN A 137 2.41 17.26 -0.45
CA GLN A 137 3.71 17.91 -0.39
C GLN A 137 3.62 19.44 -0.51
N LEU A 138 2.71 19.94 -1.34
CA LEU A 138 2.51 21.39 -1.51
C LEU A 138 1.92 22.05 -0.26
N PHE A 139 1.01 21.38 0.44
CA PHE A 139 0.34 21.90 1.62
C PHE A 139 1.03 21.54 2.95
N GLY A 140 2.03 20.66 2.93
CA GLY A 140 2.75 20.18 4.12
C GLY A 140 3.82 21.15 4.64
N SER A 141 3.54 22.45 4.77
CA SER A 141 4.49 23.38 5.41
C SER A 141 4.57 23.13 6.91
N VAL A 142 5.80 23.11 7.45
CA VAL A 142 6.18 22.67 8.81
C VAL A 142 5.36 23.32 9.94
N GLU A 143 4.83 24.53 9.73
CA GLU A 143 4.13 25.31 10.75
C GLU A 143 2.63 24.96 10.88
N ASN A 144 2.00 24.37 9.85
CA ASN A 144 0.57 23.99 9.85
C ASN A 144 0.33 22.48 10.05
N VAL A 145 1.39 21.72 10.34
CA VAL A 145 1.39 20.24 10.36
C VAL A 145 0.54 19.66 11.49
N SER A 146 0.28 20.38 12.58
CA SER A 146 -0.36 19.79 13.75
C SER A 146 -1.84 19.45 13.51
N PHE A 147 -2.69 20.42 13.17
CA PHE A 147 -4.14 20.16 13.04
C PHE A 147 -4.48 19.37 11.77
N VAL A 148 -3.94 19.79 10.61
CA VAL A 148 -4.21 19.11 9.33
C VAL A 148 -3.65 17.69 9.33
N GLY A 149 -2.46 17.49 9.91
CA GLY A 149 -1.85 16.16 10.06
C GLY A 149 -2.67 15.25 10.97
N ILE A 150 -3.06 15.71 12.17
CA ILE A 150 -3.90 14.95 13.09
C ILE A 150 -5.23 14.57 12.41
N PHE A 151 -5.89 15.54 11.75
CA PHE A 151 -7.15 15.30 11.04
C PHE A 151 -7.00 14.27 9.92
N ALA A 152 -5.97 14.40 9.08
CA ALA A 152 -5.71 13.47 7.98
C ALA A 152 -5.47 12.04 8.47
N ILE A 153 -4.79 11.88 9.61
CA ILE A 153 -4.42 10.58 10.17
C ILE A 153 -5.62 9.90 10.82
N HIS A 154 -6.51 10.66 11.47
CA HIS A 154 -7.79 10.16 11.94
C HIS A 154 -8.74 9.80 10.79
N LEU A 155 -8.76 10.61 9.72
CA LEU A 155 -9.52 10.31 8.52
C LEU A 155 -9.01 9.02 7.84
N SER A 156 -7.69 8.83 7.79
CA SER A 156 -7.06 7.58 7.31
C SER A 156 -7.45 6.37 8.16
N LEU A 157 -7.52 6.52 9.49
CA LEU A 157 -8.00 5.47 10.38
C LEU A 157 -9.47 5.13 10.10
N LEU A 158 -10.33 6.14 9.92
CA LEU A 158 -11.73 5.95 9.56
C LEU A 158 -11.87 5.16 8.26
N PHE A 159 -11.13 5.53 7.21
CA PHE A 159 -11.13 4.79 5.95
C PHE A 159 -10.65 3.35 6.13
N SER A 160 -9.61 3.13 6.92
CA SER A 160 -9.09 1.78 7.21
C SER A 160 -10.10 0.89 7.93
N ILE A 161 -10.89 1.46 8.85
CA ILE A 161 -11.99 0.74 9.52
C ILE A 161 -13.09 0.39 8.51
N LEU A 162 -13.50 1.35 7.68
CA LEU A 162 -14.53 1.14 6.66
C LEU A 162 -14.11 0.05 5.67
N GLU A 163 -12.84 0.05 5.26
CA GLU A 163 -12.30 -0.98 4.39
C GLU A 163 -12.31 -2.35 5.00
N LEU A 164 -11.92 -2.48 6.28
CA LEU A 164 -11.95 -3.76 6.98
C LEU A 164 -13.37 -4.31 7.06
N ILE A 165 -14.36 -3.44 7.29
CA ILE A 165 -15.78 -3.79 7.28
C ILE A 165 -16.22 -4.25 5.88
N ILE A 166 -15.94 -3.46 4.84
CA ILE A 166 -16.31 -3.77 3.45
C ILE A 166 -15.67 -5.09 3.02
N PHE A 167 -14.38 -5.26 3.30
CA PHE A 167 -13.62 -6.45 2.97
C PHE A 167 -14.13 -7.71 3.70
N SER A 168 -14.46 -7.59 4.99
CA SER A 168 -15.06 -8.68 5.77
C SER A 168 -16.43 -9.09 5.20
N ARG A 169 -17.26 -8.11 4.83
CA ARG A 169 -18.55 -8.34 4.18
C ARG A 169 -18.38 -9.00 2.81
N LEU A 170 -17.44 -8.52 2.00
CA LEU A 170 -17.13 -9.06 0.68
C LEU A 170 -16.64 -10.51 0.77
N THR A 171 -15.74 -10.80 1.72
CA THR A 171 -15.22 -12.15 1.96
C THR A 171 -16.35 -13.10 2.37
N SER A 172 -17.26 -12.63 3.24
CA SER A 172 -18.42 -13.40 3.67
C SER A 172 -19.40 -13.66 2.52
N PHE A 173 -19.64 -12.65 1.68
CA PHE A 173 -20.47 -12.76 0.48
C PHE A 173 -19.89 -13.75 -0.53
N ASN A 174 -18.60 -13.64 -0.84
CA ASN A 174 -17.90 -14.55 -1.75
C ASN A 174 -17.91 -16.00 -1.23
N LYS A 175 -17.73 -16.20 0.09
CA LYS A 175 -17.87 -17.53 0.70
C LYS A 175 -19.29 -18.09 0.57
N LYS A 176 -20.33 -17.26 0.72
CA LYS A 176 -21.73 -17.69 0.57
C LYS A 176 -22.04 -18.11 -0.87
N ILE A 177 -21.66 -17.28 -1.85
CA ILE A 177 -21.81 -17.61 -3.28
C ILE A 177 -21.08 -18.89 -3.62
N TYR A 178 -19.83 -19.03 -3.17
CA TYR A 178 -19.03 -20.23 -3.42
C TYR A 178 -19.66 -21.50 -2.83
N LYS A 179 -20.22 -21.43 -1.61
CA LYS A 179 -20.96 -22.56 -1.00
C LYS A 179 -22.23 -22.92 -1.79
N GLN A 180 -23.00 -21.90 -2.21
CA GLN A 180 -24.18 -22.13 -3.05
C GLN A 180 -23.80 -22.80 -4.37
N PHE A 181 -22.68 -22.38 -4.97
CA PHE A 181 -22.13 -22.99 -6.18
C PHE A 181 -21.75 -24.47 -5.97
N LEU A 182 -21.07 -24.79 -4.87
CA LEU A 182 -20.70 -26.18 -4.55
C LEU A 182 -21.92 -27.08 -4.32
N ASN A 183 -22.93 -26.60 -3.61
CA ASN A 183 -24.12 -27.38 -3.27
C ASN A 183 -25.03 -27.62 -4.49
N ASN A 184 -25.09 -26.66 -5.42
CA ASN A 184 -25.95 -26.74 -6.61
C ASN A 184 -25.16 -27.10 -7.88
N LYS A 185 -24.04 -27.81 -7.74
CA LYS A 185 -23.09 -28.14 -8.83
C LYS A 185 -23.77 -28.62 -10.12
N SER A 186 -24.81 -29.45 -10.05
CA SER A 186 -25.49 -29.99 -11.23
C SER A 186 -26.40 -28.98 -11.95
N LYS A 187 -27.16 -28.14 -11.21
CA LYS A 187 -28.05 -27.12 -11.79
C LYS A 187 -27.30 -25.86 -12.25
N LEU A 188 -26.31 -25.43 -11.49
CA LEU A 188 -25.52 -24.22 -11.81
C LEU A 188 -24.43 -24.49 -12.85
N ALA A 189 -24.07 -25.76 -13.08
CA ALA A 189 -23.16 -26.15 -14.16
C ALA A 189 -23.66 -25.70 -15.55
N HIS A 190 -24.97 -25.55 -15.72
CA HIS A 190 -25.55 -25.06 -16.98
C HIS A 190 -25.69 -23.54 -17.05
N ASN A 191 -25.85 -22.85 -15.92
CA ASN A 191 -26.20 -21.43 -15.91
C ASN A 191 -25.00 -20.47 -15.90
N TYR A 192 -23.86 -20.89 -15.34
CA TYR A 192 -22.67 -20.04 -15.25
C TYR A 192 -21.63 -20.41 -16.30
N LYS A 193 -21.08 -19.41 -16.99
CA LYS A 193 -19.97 -19.62 -17.92
C LYS A 193 -18.72 -20.03 -17.15
N LEU A 194 -17.85 -20.84 -17.77
CA LEU A 194 -16.62 -21.35 -17.15
C LEU A 194 -15.77 -20.22 -16.54
N ASN A 195 -15.66 -19.09 -17.26
CA ASN A 195 -14.92 -17.91 -16.82
C ASN A 195 -15.46 -17.30 -15.52
N GLU A 196 -16.77 -17.25 -15.33
CA GLU A 196 -17.38 -16.67 -14.12
C GLU A 196 -17.04 -17.50 -12.87
N ARG A 197 -16.93 -18.82 -13.03
CA ARG A 197 -16.53 -19.73 -11.95
C ARG A 197 -15.07 -19.53 -11.57
N TYR A 198 -14.19 -19.40 -12.56
CA TYR A 198 -12.78 -19.12 -12.33
C TYR A 198 -12.60 -17.77 -11.65
N GLN A 199 -13.30 -16.73 -12.09
CA GLN A 199 -13.25 -15.41 -11.49
C GLN A 199 -13.73 -15.43 -10.02
N GLN A 200 -14.83 -16.10 -9.71
CA GLN A 200 -15.31 -16.22 -8.32
C GLN A 200 -14.33 -16.97 -7.42
N LEU A 201 -13.76 -18.05 -7.93
CA LEU A 201 -12.77 -18.86 -7.22
C LEU A 201 -11.49 -18.05 -6.96
N GLU A 202 -10.99 -17.35 -7.98
CA GLU A 202 -9.85 -16.43 -7.88
C GLU A 202 -10.09 -15.30 -6.87
N ASN A 203 -11.29 -14.71 -6.85
CA ASN A 203 -11.65 -13.68 -5.88
C ASN A 203 -11.62 -14.21 -4.44
N VAL A 204 -12.07 -15.45 -4.19
CA VAL A 204 -12.00 -16.07 -2.86
C VAL A 204 -10.56 -16.33 -2.43
N TYR A 205 -9.72 -16.86 -3.32
CA TYR A 205 -8.31 -17.11 -3.03
C TYR A 205 -7.54 -15.82 -2.79
N THR A 206 -7.72 -14.84 -3.68
CA THR A 206 -7.09 -13.52 -3.56
C THR A 206 -7.53 -12.82 -2.29
N GLY A 207 -8.82 -12.88 -1.91
CA GLY A 207 -9.29 -12.36 -0.63
C GLY A 207 -8.54 -12.99 0.55
N LYS A 208 -8.41 -14.32 0.59
CA LYS A 208 -7.64 -14.97 1.66
C LYS A 208 -6.17 -14.54 1.70
N GLN A 209 -5.54 -14.37 0.55
CA GLN A 209 -4.13 -13.95 0.44
C GLN A 209 -3.91 -12.50 0.88
N LEU A 210 -4.87 -11.61 0.60
CA LEU A 210 -4.76 -10.20 0.94
C LEU A 210 -5.17 -9.89 2.38
N ALA A 211 -5.98 -10.74 3.03
CA ALA A 211 -6.48 -10.50 4.38
C ALA A 211 -5.37 -10.21 5.42
N PRO A 212 -4.25 -10.95 5.48
CA PRO A 212 -3.16 -10.61 6.40
C PRO A 212 -2.56 -9.23 6.11
N SER A 213 -2.38 -8.89 4.83
CA SER A 213 -1.86 -7.58 4.43
C SER A 213 -2.76 -6.44 4.90
N PHE A 214 -4.08 -6.58 4.76
CA PHE A 214 -5.04 -5.60 5.25
C PHE A 214 -5.04 -5.46 6.76
N PHE A 215 -4.93 -6.59 7.47
CA PHE A 215 -4.83 -6.56 8.91
C PHE A 215 -3.56 -5.82 9.36
N PHE A 216 -2.40 -6.11 8.75
CA PHE A 216 -1.16 -5.41 9.06
C PHE A 216 -1.21 -3.92 8.71
N HIS A 217 -1.83 -3.55 7.58
CA HIS A 217 -2.04 -2.15 7.19
C HIS A 217 -2.89 -1.39 8.22
N PHE A 218 -4.00 -2.00 8.65
CA PHE A 218 -4.85 -1.43 9.70
C PHE A 218 -4.09 -1.25 11.01
N ILE A 219 -3.33 -2.27 11.45
CA ILE A 219 -2.51 -2.18 12.67
C ILE A 219 -1.45 -1.09 12.52
N ASN A 220 -0.81 -0.94 11.36
CA ASN A 220 0.18 0.10 11.13
C ASN A 220 -0.42 1.51 11.27
N ILE A 221 -1.59 1.74 10.67
CA ILE A 221 -2.30 3.02 10.76
C ILE A 221 -2.76 3.28 12.20
N LEU A 222 -3.26 2.27 12.89
CA LEU A 222 -3.66 2.36 14.30
C LEU A 222 -2.47 2.73 15.20
N CYS A 223 -1.34 2.03 15.06
CA CYS A 223 -0.12 2.32 15.82
C CYS A 223 0.39 3.74 15.54
N SER A 224 0.37 4.17 14.28
CA SER A 224 0.77 5.53 13.89
C SER A 224 -0.15 6.59 14.52
N ASN A 225 -1.46 6.36 14.56
CA ASN A 225 -2.42 7.23 15.25
C ASN A 225 -2.10 7.32 16.75
N ILE A 226 -1.91 6.18 17.42
CA ILE A 226 -1.62 6.13 18.86
C ILE A 226 -0.32 6.88 19.17
N LEU A 227 0.74 6.64 18.38
CA LEU A 227 2.03 7.30 18.58
C LEU A 227 1.91 8.82 18.44
N ILE A 228 1.16 9.28 17.44
CA ILE A 228 0.96 10.72 17.21
C ILE A 228 0.20 11.36 18.37
N ILE A 229 -0.87 10.72 18.85
CA ILE A 229 -1.61 11.17 20.04
C ILE A 229 -0.67 11.26 21.24
N ILE A 230 0.11 10.22 21.52
CA ILE A 230 1.07 10.23 22.63
C ILE A 230 2.07 11.37 22.47
N THR A 231 2.66 11.56 21.28
CA THR A 231 3.63 12.63 21.05
C THR A 231 3.00 14.01 21.16
N SER A 232 1.77 14.22 20.71
CA SER A 232 1.11 15.52 20.84
C SER A 232 0.80 15.84 22.30
N TYR A 233 0.39 14.87 23.11
CA TYR A 233 0.20 15.05 24.55
C TYR A 233 1.50 15.31 25.33
N LEU A 234 2.62 14.72 24.89
CA LEU A 234 3.91 14.85 25.60
C LEU A 234 4.74 16.07 25.17
N VAL A 235 4.62 16.52 23.92
CA VAL A 235 5.46 17.58 23.35
C VAL A 235 4.81 18.96 23.42
N ILE A 236 3.48 19.05 23.50
CA ILE A 236 2.82 20.34 23.67
C ILE A 236 3.03 20.79 25.13
N PRO A 237 3.78 21.87 25.39
CA PRO A 237 3.91 22.40 26.74
C PRO A 237 2.51 22.78 27.24
N GLN A 238 2.16 22.30 28.43
CA GLN A 238 0.95 22.71 29.14
C GLN A 238 1.13 24.16 29.59
N ASN A 239 0.80 25.09 28.69
CA ASN A 239 0.63 26.50 29.03
C ASN A 239 -0.78 26.72 29.60
#